data_AF-A0A397JJA8-F1
#
_entry.id   AF-A0A397JJA8-F1
#
_cell.length_a   1.000
_cell.length_b   1.000
_cell.length_c   1.000
_cell.angle_alpha   90.00
_cell.angle_beta   90.00
_cell.angle_gamma   90.00
#
_symmetry.space_group_name_H-M   'P 1'
#
loop_
_entity.id
_entity.type
_entity.pdbx_description
1 polymer ?
#
loop_
_entity_poly.entity_id
_entity_poly.type
_entity_poly.pdbx_seq_one_letter_code
_entity_poly.pdbx_strand_id
1 'polypeptide(L)'
;MKEEIKTIKEEVAILSHDQACIDAVIIKSAQDLLEKKIYPNYDEFKESAEFFLRESDNEFFSTLGSKWELYFEKKFENLLCFLRGTLCARIKTAIFENFSNMLPSISNVAKASEIAAWKKKLAVSNCFHKLFEKIEDDENNTYMTKIIKNVWPKKKNIPNLQIAWAISISEIFLNPKNEVIKMSEEIIQPAGPRAIYE
;
A
#
# COMPACT_ATOMS: atom_id res chain seq x y z
N MET A 1 -28.99 6.12 38.34
CA MET A 1 -27.63 5.53 38.45
C MET A 1 -27.48 4.19 37.73
N LYS A 2 -28.14 3.07 38.10
CA LYS A 2 -27.97 1.79 37.39
C LYS A 2 -28.51 1.78 35.95
N GLU A 3 -29.67 2.38 35.71
CA GLU A 3 -30.25 2.52 34.36
C GLU A 3 -29.45 3.48 33.48
N GLU A 4 -29.00 4.63 34.02
CA GLU A 4 -28.13 5.56 33.29
C GLU A 4 -26.79 4.91 32.89
N ILE A 5 -26.18 4.10 33.77
CA ILE A 5 -24.96 3.36 33.44
C ILE A 5 -25.22 2.30 32.36
N LYS A 6 -26.41 1.71 32.32
CA LYS A 6 -26.81 0.74 31.29
C LYS A 6 -27.00 1.43 29.93
N THR A 7 -27.72 2.55 29.90
CA THR A 7 -27.91 3.37 28.69
C THR A 7 -26.58 3.87 28.14
N ILE A 8 -25.69 4.38 29.00
CA ILE A 8 -24.34 4.81 28.57
C ILE A 8 -23.54 3.65 28.00
N LYS A 9 -23.63 2.44 28.58
CA LYS A 9 -22.93 1.26 28.04
C LYS A 9 -23.49 0.80 26.70
N GLU A 10 -24.80 0.88 26.51
CA GLU A 10 -25.46 0.55 25.24
C GLU A 10 -25.11 1.59 24.17
N GLU A 11 -25.13 2.89 24.48
CA GLU A 11 -24.67 3.96 23.59
C GLU A 11 -23.18 3.81 23.23
N VAL A 12 -22.32 3.50 24.20
CA VAL A 12 -20.89 3.23 23.96
C VAL A 12 -20.69 1.98 23.11
N ALA A 13 -21.51 0.94 23.31
CA ALA A 13 -21.45 -0.28 22.50
C ALA A 13 -21.89 -0.02 21.05
N ILE A 14 -22.95 0.74 20.85
CA ILE A 14 -23.42 1.18 19.52
C ILE A 14 -22.35 2.04 18.85
N LEU A 15 -21.82 3.08 19.53
CA LEU A 15 -20.72 3.91 19.03
C LEU A 15 -19.46 3.10 18.69
N SER A 16 -19.18 2.02 19.44
CA SER A 16 -18.04 1.13 19.16
C SER A 16 -18.28 0.22 17.95
N HIS A 17 -19.53 -0.23 17.74
CA HIS A 17 -19.93 -1.01 16.59
C HIS A 17 -19.89 -0.15 15.31
N ASP A 18 -20.39 1.07 15.42
CA ASP A 18 -20.39 2.10 14.40
C ASP A 18 -18.96 2.51 13.99
N GLN A 19 -18.04 2.59 14.95
CA GLN A 19 -16.62 2.86 14.66
C GLN A 19 -15.96 1.76 13.83
N ALA A 20 -16.22 0.49 14.15
CA ALA A 20 -15.66 -0.63 13.40
C ALA A 20 -16.24 -0.69 11.98
N CYS A 21 -17.52 -0.35 11.84
CA CYS A 21 -18.18 -0.21 10.54
C CYS A 21 -17.52 0.92 9.71
N ILE A 22 -17.39 2.12 10.28
CA ILE A 22 -16.71 3.25 9.63
C ILE A 22 -15.29 2.87 9.22
N ASP A 23 -14.51 2.27 10.12
CA ASP A 23 -13.14 1.87 9.85
C ASP A 23 -13.07 0.88 8.68
N ALA A 24 -13.98 -0.11 8.61
CA ALA A 24 -14.05 -1.06 7.51
C ALA A 24 -14.38 -0.38 6.18
N VAL A 25 -15.30 0.58 6.17
CA VAL A 25 -15.67 1.34 4.98
C VAL A 25 -14.52 2.23 4.50
N ILE A 26 -13.86 2.94 5.41
CA ILE A 26 -12.68 3.77 5.10
C ILE A 26 -11.55 2.91 4.53
N ILE A 27 -11.26 1.74 5.13
CA ILE A 27 -10.24 0.80 4.64
C ILE A 27 -10.58 0.32 3.23
N LYS A 28 -11.83 -0.06 2.98
CA LYS A 28 -12.28 -0.53 1.66
C LYS A 28 -12.19 0.57 0.61
N SER A 29 -12.62 1.79 0.95
CA SER A 29 -12.50 2.97 0.11
C SER A 29 -11.03 3.26 -0.24
N ALA A 30 -10.13 3.21 0.75
CA ALA A 30 -8.71 3.43 0.54
C ALA A 30 -8.10 2.37 -0.39
N GLN A 31 -8.48 1.09 -0.23
CA GLN A 31 -8.03 0.01 -1.10
C GLN A 31 -8.50 0.22 -2.53
N ASP A 32 -9.78 0.51 -2.75
CA ASP A 32 -10.36 0.76 -4.08
C ASP A 32 -9.69 1.99 -4.76
N LEU A 33 -9.50 3.06 -4.00
CA LEU A 33 -8.84 4.27 -4.48
C LEU A 33 -7.39 4.01 -4.88
N LEU A 34 -6.64 3.23 -4.07
CA LEU A 34 -5.25 2.87 -4.40
C LEU A 34 -5.13 2.04 -5.67
N GLU A 35 -6.17 1.28 -6.06
CA GLU A 35 -6.18 0.59 -7.35
C GLU A 35 -6.24 1.56 -8.55
N LYS A 36 -6.87 2.73 -8.35
CA LYS A 36 -7.06 3.77 -9.36
C LYS A 36 -5.96 4.83 -9.33
N LYS A 37 -5.41 5.12 -8.14
CA LYS A 37 -4.41 6.16 -7.91
C LYS A 37 -3.51 5.80 -6.74
N ILE A 38 -2.20 5.67 -6.96
CA ILE A 38 -1.22 5.29 -5.91
C ILE A 38 -1.07 6.37 -4.83
N TYR A 39 -1.20 7.64 -5.22
CA TYR A 39 -1.08 8.82 -4.35
C TYR A 39 -2.31 9.71 -4.47
N PRO A 40 -3.45 9.32 -3.88
CA PRO A 40 -4.59 10.21 -3.79
C PRO A 40 -4.29 11.37 -2.85
N ASN A 41 -4.84 12.54 -3.16
CA ASN A 41 -4.83 13.67 -2.24
C ASN A 41 -5.92 13.51 -1.17
N TYR A 42 -5.98 14.47 -0.25
CA TYR A 42 -6.96 14.46 0.84
C TYR A 42 -8.39 14.42 0.33
N ASP A 43 -8.75 15.33 -0.56
CA ASP A 43 -10.12 15.48 -1.06
C ASP A 43 -10.57 14.24 -1.83
N GLU A 44 -9.72 13.68 -2.69
CA GLU A 44 -10.03 12.47 -3.46
C GLU A 44 -10.31 11.26 -2.57
N PHE A 45 -9.54 11.09 -1.48
CA PHE A 45 -9.79 10.00 -0.56
C PHE A 45 -11.03 10.27 0.30
N LYS A 46 -11.23 11.52 0.71
CA LYS A 46 -12.42 11.91 1.48
C LYS A 46 -13.69 11.67 0.67
N GLU A 47 -13.75 12.17 -0.56
CA GLU A 47 -14.88 11.96 -1.47
C GLU A 47 -15.15 10.47 -1.71
N SER A 48 -14.10 9.67 -1.93
CA SER A 48 -14.25 8.21 -2.05
C SER A 48 -14.82 7.61 -0.77
N ALA A 49 -14.29 7.95 0.41
CA ALA A 49 -14.77 7.40 1.68
C ALA A 49 -16.21 7.82 2.01
N GLU A 50 -16.58 9.06 1.74
CA GLU A 50 -17.96 9.55 1.86
C GLU A 50 -18.90 8.82 0.91
N PHE A 51 -18.50 8.62 -0.35
CA PHE A 51 -19.27 7.85 -1.32
C PHE A 51 -19.56 6.44 -0.81
N PHE A 52 -18.52 5.72 -0.36
CA PHE A 52 -18.68 4.38 0.18
C PHE A 52 -19.55 4.34 1.44
N LEU A 53 -19.46 5.35 2.32
CA LEU A 53 -20.28 5.43 3.53
C LEU A 53 -21.75 5.69 3.19
N ARG A 54 -22.03 6.63 2.29
CA ARG A 54 -23.40 6.94 1.83
C ARG A 54 -24.04 5.75 1.13
N GLU A 55 -23.27 5.03 0.32
CA GLU A 55 -23.72 3.80 -0.35
C GLU A 55 -24.00 2.67 0.67
N SER A 56 -23.27 2.63 1.79
CA SER A 56 -23.49 1.62 2.83
C SER A 56 -24.67 1.95 3.74
N ASP A 57 -24.75 3.19 4.24
CA ASP A 57 -25.80 3.68 5.12
C ASP A 57 -25.82 5.22 5.13
N ASN A 58 -26.66 5.79 4.26
CA ASN A 58 -26.79 7.24 4.13
C ASN A 58 -27.44 7.90 5.36
N GLU A 59 -28.32 7.19 6.07
CA GLU A 59 -28.96 7.73 7.28
C GLU A 59 -27.91 7.86 8.38
N PHE A 60 -27.15 6.80 8.63
CA PHE A 60 -26.01 6.81 9.54
C PHE A 60 -25.00 7.89 9.17
N PHE A 61 -24.58 8.00 7.91
CA PHE A 61 -23.67 9.07 7.47
C PHE A 61 -24.22 10.46 7.82
N SER A 62 -25.52 10.68 7.62
CA SER A 62 -26.17 11.95 7.96
C SER A 62 -26.13 12.24 9.47
N THR A 63 -26.18 11.22 10.32
CA THR A 63 -26.04 11.38 11.79
C THR A 63 -24.63 11.76 12.22
N LEU A 64 -23.59 11.46 11.42
CA LEU A 64 -22.21 11.78 11.77
C LEU A 64 -21.96 13.29 11.75
N GLY A 65 -22.56 14.02 10.81
CA GLY A 65 -22.40 15.46 10.68
C GLY A 65 -20.93 15.89 10.70
N SER A 66 -20.58 16.87 11.56
CA SER A 66 -19.20 17.36 11.70
C SER A 66 -18.22 16.35 12.33
N LYS A 67 -18.71 15.27 12.97
CA LYS A 67 -17.85 14.24 13.55
C LYS A 67 -17.11 13.45 12.48
N TRP A 68 -17.69 13.33 11.28
CA TRP A 68 -17.07 12.65 10.14
C TRP A 68 -15.67 13.21 9.84
N GLU A 69 -15.53 14.53 9.78
CA GLU A 69 -14.26 15.20 9.49
C GLU A 69 -13.16 14.77 10.46
N LEU A 70 -13.47 14.83 11.77
CA LEU A 70 -12.55 14.48 12.85
C LEU A 70 -12.16 12.99 12.79
N TYR A 71 -13.09 12.12 12.42
CA TYR A 71 -12.81 10.69 12.23
C TYR A 71 -11.88 10.45 11.04
N PHE A 72 -12.17 11.10 9.91
CA PHE A 72 -11.41 10.92 8.68
C PHE A 72 -9.99 11.47 8.80
N GLU A 73 -9.81 12.70 9.30
CA GLU A 73 -8.48 13.32 9.49
C GLU A 73 -7.55 12.46 10.33
N LYS A 74 -8.06 11.90 11.44
CA LYS A 74 -7.28 11.02 12.32
C LYS A 74 -6.78 9.75 11.61
N LYS A 75 -7.46 9.31 10.56
CA LYS A 75 -7.19 8.06 9.84
C LYS A 75 -6.46 8.28 8.51
N PHE A 76 -6.64 9.44 7.87
CA PHE A 76 -6.21 9.73 6.49
C PHE A 76 -4.74 9.38 6.21
N GLU A 77 -3.80 10.07 6.85
CA GLU A 77 -2.37 9.96 6.53
C GLU A 77 -1.82 8.57 6.86
N ASN A 78 -2.15 8.07 8.06
CA ASN A 78 -1.62 6.81 8.56
C ASN A 78 -2.12 5.61 7.75
N LEU A 79 -3.37 5.63 7.29
CA LEU A 79 -3.96 4.50 6.58
C LEU A 79 -3.38 4.35 5.17
N LEU A 80 -3.29 5.44 4.42
CA LEU A 80 -2.73 5.40 3.07
C LEU A 80 -1.25 4.98 3.09
N CYS A 81 -0.48 5.52 4.04
CA CYS A 81 0.91 5.12 4.27
C CYS A 81 1.00 3.62 4.62
N PHE A 82 0.15 3.15 5.54
CA PHE A 82 0.10 1.74 5.95
C PHE A 82 -0.23 0.79 4.79
N LEU A 83 -1.24 1.11 3.98
CA LEU A 83 -1.64 0.27 2.85
C LEU A 83 -0.55 0.19 1.77
N ARG A 84 0.09 1.31 1.43
CA ARG A 84 1.26 1.33 0.54
C ARG A 84 2.41 0.51 1.13
N GLY A 85 2.71 0.68 2.41
CA GLY A 85 3.75 -0.09 3.10
C GLY A 85 3.48 -1.60 3.05
N THR A 86 2.24 -2.00 3.26
CA THR A 86 1.79 -3.40 3.21
C THR A 86 1.97 -3.99 1.82
N LEU A 87 1.59 -3.26 0.77
CA LEU A 87 1.74 -3.73 -0.59
C LEU A 87 3.21 -3.78 -1.03
N CYS A 88 4.03 -2.81 -0.61
CA CYS A 88 5.48 -2.83 -0.79
C CYS A 88 6.12 -4.06 -0.12
N ALA A 89 5.71 -4.37 1.11
CA ALA A 89 6.19 -5.56 1.81
C ALA A 89 5.83 -6.85 1.06
N ARG A 90 4.58 -6.96 0.56
CA ARG A 90 4.16 -8.11 -0.26
C ARG A 90 4.97 -8.25 -1.54
N ILE A 91 5.26 -7.14 -2.23
CA ILE A 91 6.12 -7.16 -3.42
C ILE A 91 7.52 -7.65 -3.07
N LYS A 92 8.11 -7.14 -1.98
CA LYS A 92 9.43 -7.60 -1.52
C LYS A 92 9.44 -9.09 -1.16
N THR A 93 8.40 -9.58 -0.50
CA THR A 93 8.24 -11.01 -0.22
C THR A 93 8.19 -11.82 -1.53
N ALA A 94 7.38 -11.40 -2.50
CA ALA A 94 7.29 -12.07 -3.79
C ALA A 94 8.63 -12.06 -4.57
N ILE A 95 9.43 -10.99 -4.45
CA ILE A 95 10.79 -10.94 -5.01
C ILE A 95 11.66 -12.03 -4.35
N PHE A 96 11.68 -12.11 -3.03
CA PHE A 96 12.46 -13.12 -2.32
C PHE A 96 11.98 -14.55 -2.62
N GLU A 97 10.69 -14.79 -2.75
CA GLU A 97 10.16 -16.11 -3.14
C GLU A 97 10.66 -16.55 -4.52
N ASN A 98 10.73 -15.63 -5.48
CA ASN A 98 11.11 -15.94 -6.85
C ASN A 98 12.62 -15.99 -7.07
N PHE A 99 13.40 -15.29 -6.25
CA PHE A 99 14.87 -15.27 -6.33
C PHE A 99 15.54 -15.93 -5.13
N SER A 100 14.84 -16.69 -4.27
CA SER A 100 15.34 -17.10 -2.95
C SER A 100 16.73 -17.77 -2.95
N ASN A 101 17.04 -18.51 -4.01
CA ASN A 101 18.33 -19.19 -4.18
C ASN A 101 19.44 -18.27 -4.73
N MET A 102 19.08 -17.15 -5.37
CA MET A 102 20.01 -16.19 -5.99
C MET A 102 20.16 -14.90 -5.19
N LEU A 103 19.16 -14.52 -4.40
CA LEU A 103 19.10 -13.24 -3.72
C LEU A 103 19.55 -13.39 -2.26
N PRO A 104 20.69 -12.79 -1.86
CA PRO A 104 21.12 -12.86 -0.46
C PRO A 104 20.11 -12.15 0.45
N SER A 105 19.93 -12.66 1.66
CA SER A 105 19.08 -12.00 2.65
C SER A 105 19.65 -10.64 3.09
N ILE A 106 18.77 -9.77 3.57
CA ILE A 106 19.11 -8.50 4.20
C ILE A 106 18.22 -8.28 5.41
N SER A 107 18.77 -7.72 6.48
CA SER A 107 18.02 -7.38 7.68
C SER A 107 17.10 -6.18 7.44
N ASN A 108 15.90 -6.21 8.00
CA ASN A 108 14.96 -5.08 7.95
C ASN A 108 15.41 -3.86 8.78
N VAL A 109 16.43 -4.02 9.64
CA VAL A 109 17.06 -2.94 10.41
C VAL A 109 18.46 -2.58 9.89
N ALA A 110 18.81 -3.05 8.68
CA ALA A 110 20.10 -2.77 8.07
C ALA A 110 20.32 -1.26 7.90
N LYS A 111 21.55 -0.81 8.16
CA LYS A 111 21.96 0.58 7.95
C LYS A 111 22.07 0.87 6.46
N ALA A 112 21.98 2.14 6.09
CA ALA A 112 22.09 2.58 4.69
C ALA A 112 23.38 2.07 4.00
N SER A 113 24.51 2.01 4.73
CA SER A 113 25.77 1.48 4.21
C SER A 113 25.72 -0.03 3.94
N GLU A 114 25.06 -0.81 4.81
CA GLU A 114 24.88 -2.26 4.64
C GLU A 114 23.95 -2.56 3.46
N ILE A 115 22.91 -1.73 3.30
CA ILE A 115 21.99 -1.74 2.16
C ILE A 115 22.74 -1.48 0.85
N ALA A 116 23.56 -0.42 0.80
CA ALA A 116 24.35 -0.09 -0.37
C ALA A 116 25.34 -1.20 -0.72
N ALA A 117 26.01 -1.78 0.29
CA ALA A 117 26.92 -2.91 0.09
C ALA A 117 26.17 -4.16 -0.39
N TRP A 118 24.99 -4.44 0.14
CA TRP A 118 24.14 -5.56 -0.30
C TRP A 118 23.72 -5.40 -1.77
N LYS A 119 23.26 -4.23 -2.17
CA LYS A 119 22.87 -3.93 -3.55
C LYS A 119 24.02 -4.05 -4.55
N LYS A 120 25.25 -3.74 -4.12
CA LYS A 120 26.47 -3.90 -4.94
C LYS A 120 26.94 -5.35 -5.10
N LYS A 121 26.34 -6.32 -4.38
CA LYS A 121 26.67 -7.75 -4.57
C LYS A 121 26.28 -8.18 -5.98
N LEU A 122 27.18 -8.91 -6.64
CA LEU A 122 26.96 -9.45 -7.98
C LEU A 122 25.63 -10.23 -8.08
N ALA A 123 25.31 -11.00 -7.04
CA ALA A 123 24.07 -11.77 -6.95
C ALA A 123 22.81 -10.88 -7.04
N VAL A 124 22.79 -9.72 -6.38
CA VAL A 124 21.65 -8.78 -6.43
C VAL A 124 21.57 -8.10 -7.80
N SER A 125 22.71 -7.68 -8.36
CA SER A 125 22.78 -7.11 -9.71
C SER A 125 22.29 -8.10 -10.78
N ASN A 126 22.63 -9.38 -10.65
CA ASN A 126 22.15 -10.42 -11.54
C ASN A 126 20.63 -10.57 -11.43
N CYS A 127 20.07 -10.58 -10.21
CA CYS A 127 18.61 -10.61 -10.03
C CYS A 127 17.91 -9.41 -10.68
N PHE A 128 18.51 -8.21 -10.60
CA PHE A 128 17.99 -7.01 -11.27
C PHE A 128 17.94 -7.19 -12.79
N HIS A 129 19.00 -7.67 -13.42
CA HIS A 129 19.02 -7.90 -14.87
C HIS A 129 18.05 -9.01 -15.31
N LYS A 130 17.84 -10.01 -14.45
CA LYS A 130 16.91 -11.12 -14.70
C LYS A 130 15.44 -10.77 -14.56
N LEU A 131 15.07 -9.62 -13.97
CA LEU A 131 13.66 -9.25 -13.71
C LEU A 131 12.75 -9.47 -14.93
N PHE A 132 13.21 -9.08 -16.11
CA PHE A 132 12.43 -9.16 -17.36
C PHE A 132 12.88 -10.30 -18.28
N GLU A 133 13.84 -11.13 -17.86
CA GLU A 133 14.24 -12.33 -18.59
C GLU A 133 13.18 -13.43 -18.44
N LYS A 134 13.05 -14.27 -19.46
CA LYS A 134 12.24 -15.50 -19.39
C LYS A 134 12.85 -16.47 -18.40
N ILE A 135 12.00 -17.20 -17.68
CA ILE A 135 12.43 -18.26 -16.77
C ILE A 135 12.69 -19.51 -17.62
N GLU A 136 13.85 -20.14 -17.46
CA GLU A 136 14.24 -21.33 -18.24
C GLU A 136 13.23 -22.47 -18.09
N ASP A 137 12.71 -22.70 -16.88
CA ASP A 137 11.70 -23.74 -16.60
C ASP A 137 10.25 -23.30 -16.88
N ASP A 138 10.01 -22.04 -17.27
CA ASP A 138 8.69 -21.47 -17.54
C ASP A 138 8.79 -20.38 -18.62
N GLU A 139 8.96 -20.81 -19.88
CA GLU A 139 9.24 -19.92 -21.03
C GLU A 139 8.14 -18.88 -21.31
N ASN A 140 6.94 -19.08 -20.73
CA ASN A 140 5.81 -18.16 -20.84
C ASN A 140 5.85 -17.02 -19.83
N ASN A 141 6.74 -17.08 -18.84
CA ASN A 141 6.83 -16.12 -17.76
C ASN A 141 8.22 -15.50 -17.65
N THR A 142 8.25 -14.24 -17.24
CA THR A 142 9.45 -13.61 -16.71
C THR A 142 9.41 -13.66 -15.18
N TYR A 143 10.54 -13.36 -14.54
CA TYR A 143 10.55 -13.21 -13.07
C TYR A 143 9.55 -12.14 -12.62
N MET A 144 9.44 -11.02 -13.34
CA MET A 144 8.49 -9.95 -13.04
C MET A 144 7.03 -10.40 -13.18
N THR A 145 6.67 -11.16 -14.22
CA THR A 145 5.28 -11.66 -14.34
C THR A 145 4.93 -12.63 -13.22
N LYS A 146 5.89 -13.45 -12.78
CA LYS A 146 5.70 -14.36 -11.63
C LYS A 146 5.59 -13.61 -10.30
N ILE A 147 6.40 -12.57 -10.09
CA ILE A 147 6.28 -11.66 -8.94
C ILE A 147 4.88 -11.03 -8.91
N ILE A 148 4.41 -10.48 -10.02
CA ILE A 148 3.06 -9.87 -10.12
C ILE A 148 1.97 -10.90 -9.78
N LYS A 149 2.06 -12.11 -10.34
CA LYS A 149 1.10 -13.20 -10.02
C LYS A 149 1.11 -13.57 -8.54
N ASN A 150 2.28 -13.63 -7.90
CA ASN A 150 2.40 -13.93 -6.47
C ASN A 150 1.87 -12.78 -5.58
N VAL A 151 2.01 -11.53 -6.01
CA VAL A 151 1.45 -10.39 -5.28
C VAL A 151 -0.08 -10.42 -5.33
N TRP A 152 -0.69 -10.78 -6.46
CA TRP A 152 -2.16 -10.84 -6.61
C TRP A 152 -2.68 -12.20 -7.11
N PRO A 153 -2.56 -13.28 -6.32
CA PRO A 153 -2.82 -14.65 -6.79
C PRO A 153 -4.29 -14.91 -7.13
N LYS A 154 -5.21 -14.15 -6.53
CA LYS A 154 -6.66 -14.29 -6.73
C LYS A 154 -7.23 -13.32 -7.78
N LYS A 155 -6.41 -12.41 -8.33
CA LYS A 155 -6.88 -11.34 -9.21
C LYS A 155 -6.67 -11.72 -10.67
N LYS A 156 -7.77 -11.85 -11.43
CA LYS A 156 -7.72 -12.20 -12.86
C LYS A 156 -7.12 -11.06 -13.71
N ASN A 157 -7.54 -9.82 -13.43
CA ASN A 157 -7.10 -8.63 -14.15
C ASN A 157 -6.53 -7.62 -13.15
N ILE A 158 -5.23 -7.36 -13.23
CA ILE A 158 -4.53 -6.42 -12.35
C ILE A 158 -4.47 -5.07 -13.09
N PRO A 159 -4.88 -3.95 -12.48
CA PRO A 159 -4.78 -2.63 -13.12
C PRO A 159 -3.35 -2.32 -13.57
N ASN A 160 -3.19 -1.70 -14.74
CA ASN A 160 -1.87 -1.33 -15.28
C ASN A 160 -1.07 -0.45 -14.29
N LEU A 161 -1.76 0.41 -13.54
CA LEU A 161 -1.13 1.24 -12.53
C LEU A 161 -0.49 0.42 -11.40
N GLN A 162 -1.17 -0.63 -10.93
CA GLN A 162 -0.66 -1.54 -9.90
C GLN A 162 0.51 -2.37 -10.43
N ILE A 163 0.45 -2.79 -11.70
CA ILE A 163 1.56 -3.47 -12.39
C ILE A 163 2.77 -2.54 -12.48
N ALA A 164 2.59 -1.31 -12.97
CA ALA A 164 3.65 -0.32 -13.10
C ALA A 164 4.28 -0.02 -11.74
N TRP A 165 3.45 0.11 -10.70
CA TRP A 165 3.95 0.33 -9.35
C TRP A 165 4.78 -0.85 -8.84
N ALA A 166 4.31 -2.09 -9.00
CA ALA A 166 5.09 -3.28 -8.62
C ALA A 166 6.43 -3.35 -9.37
N ILE A 167 6.45 -3.03 -10.67
CA ILE A 167 7.68 -2.94 -11.46
C ILE A 167 8.63 -1.90 -10.85
N SER A 168 8.15 -0.68 -10.59
CA SER A 168 8.96 0.37 -9.98
C SER A 168 9.51 -0.04 -8.60
N ILE A 169 8.71 -0.70 -7.76
CA ILE A 169 9.17 -1.21 -6.46
C ILE A 169 10.28 -2.25 -6.66
N SER A 170 10.09 -3.20 -7.57
CA SER A 170 11.06 -4.26 -7.87
C SER A 170 12.37 -3.70 -8.42
N GLU A 171 12.30 -2.75 -9.35
CA GLU A 171 13.47 -2.08 -9.90
C GLU A 171 14.19 -1.29 -8.81
N ILE A 172 13.51 -0.41 -8.06
CA ILE A 172 14.13 0.36 -6.98
C ILE A 172 14.77 -0.56 -5.95
N PHE A 173 14.11 -1.65 -5.58
CA PHE A 173 14.60 -2.59 -4.56
C PHE A 173 15.89 -3.29 -5.01
N LEU A 174 15.97 -3.77 -6.25
CA LEU A 174 17.11 -4.53 -6.76
C LEU A 174 18.19 -3.69 -7.45
N ASN A 175 17.88 -2.46 -7.88
CA ASN A 175 18.80 -1.65 -8.67
C ASN A 175 20.08 -1.31 -7.87
N PRO A 176 21.27 -1.71 -8.38
CA PRO A 176 22.54 -1.47 -7.71
C PRO A 176 22.97 0.01 -7.69
N LYS A 177 22.40 0.84 -8.57
CA LYS A 177 22.69 2.28 -8.67
C LYS A 177 21.85 3.12 -7.71
N ASN A 178 20.85 2.55 -7.05
CA ASN A 178 20.02 3.25 -6.08
C ASN A 178 20.44 2.87 -4.66
N GLU A 179 20.95 3.82 -3.88
CA GLU A 179 21.42 3.56 -2.51
C GLU A 179 20.27 3.48 -1.48
N VAL A 180 19.02 3.73 -1.90
CA VAL A 180 17.85 3.78 -1.03
C VAL A 180 16.98 2.52 -1.21
N ILE A 181 16.69 1.83 -0.09
CA ILE A 181 15.65 0.77 -0.01
C ILE A 181 14.34 1.31 0.59
N LYS A 182 14.43 2.42 1.34
CA LYS A 182 13.27 3.04 1.95
C LYS A 182 12.48 3.77 0.88
N MET A 183 11.32 3.23 0.58
CA MET A 183 10.36 3.76 -0.37
C MET A 183 9.72 5.02 0.23
N SER A 184 10.38 6.18 0.08
CA SER A 184 9.75 7.47 0.39
C SER A 184 8.88 7.90 -0.80
N GLU A 185 7.83 8.66 -0.50
CA GLU A 185 6.92 9.18 -1.52
C GLU A 185 7.66 10.05 -2.54
N GLU A 186 8.67 10.79 -2.09
CA GLU A 186 9.58 11.60 -2.91
C GLU A 186 10.30 10.81 -4.02
N ILE A 187 10.50 9.49 -3.84
CA ILE A 187 11.20 8.62 -4.81
C ILE A 187 10.23 8.00 -5.82
N ILE A 188 8.96 7.83 -5.45
CA ILE A 188 8.00 6.99 -6.19
C ILE A 188 6.85 7.80 -6.79
N GLN A 189 6.56 8.97 -6.23
CA GLN A 189 5.66 9.91 -6.86
C GLN A 189 6.31 10.40 -8.15
N PRO A 190 5.67 10.24 -9.33
CA PRO A 190 6.10 10.95 -10.52
C PRO A 190 6.14 12.43 -10.15
N ALA A 191 7.21 13.15 -10.47
CA ALA A 191 7.33 14.58 -10.15
C ALA A 191 6.18 15.35 -10.83
N GLY A 192 5.05 15.44 -10.14
CA GLY A 192 3.99 16.40 -10.44
C GLY A 192 4.52 17.81 -10.18
N PRO A 193 3.86 18.84 -10.74
CA PRO A 193 4.33 20.21 -10.59
C PRO A 193 4.49 20.50 -9.09
N ARG A 194 5.75 20.67 -8.67
CA ARG A 194 6.06 21.19 -7.33
C ARG A 194 5.31 22.50 -7.24
N ALA A 195 4.27 22.55 -6.43
CA ALA A 195 3.69 23.81 -6.03
C ALA A 195 4.78 24.52 -5.21
N ILE A 196 5.53 25.35 -5.91
CA ILE A 196 6.28 26.48 -5.36
C ILE A 196 5.25 27.36 -4.69
N TYR A 197 5.09 27.16 -3.38
CA TYR A 197 4.61 28.21 -2.51
C TYR A 197 5.86 28.80 -1.86
N GLU A 198 6.20 30.01 -2.32
CA GLU A 198 7.06 30.96 -1.62
C GLU A 198 6.49 31.31 -0.24
#